data_AF-A0A182R8Q3-F1
#
_entry.id   AF-A0A182R8Q3-F1
#
_cell.length_a   1.000
_cell.length_b   1.000
_cell.length_c   1.000
_cell.angle_alpha   90.00
_cell.angle_beta   90.00
_cell.angle_gamma   90.00
#
_symmetry.space_group_name_H-M   'P 1'
#
loop_
_entity.id
_entity.type
_entity.pdbx_description
1 polymer ?
#
loop_
_entity_poly.entity_id
_entity_poly.type
_entity_poly.pdbx_seq_one_letter_code
_entity_poly.pdbx_strand_id
1 'polypeptide(L)'
;MLLRKLISTSIQNCRHVAYVQGQSPAPKIREYFYYIDHEGMLFLDDARIKNFTSCFKEKQFLEFFFKQLKLNDTDRYRDTFPFLSVCGRERNYIRCDDLPIVFTHIIQADGAADMIGYAHAGDKMSVPWQPDRICMFPDTGRVYHPAPQRYGAIGLVRSKLAIELSSLFTFQNGEDRPPTHFRWKAKDYELDQHWWKETYVGKRSQQDC
;
A
#
# COMPACT_ATOMS: atom_id res chain seq x y z
N MET A 1 22.20 -30.83 -27.01
CA MET A 1 21.68 -30.75 -25.62
C MET A 1 20.81 -29.50 -25.51
N LEU A 2 19.48 -29.66 -25.61
CA LEU A 2 18.53 -28.56 -25.39
C LEU A 2 18.26 -28.42 -23.89
N LEU A 3 18.70 -27.31 -23.29
CA LEU A 3 18.40 -26.97 -21.91
C LEU A 3 16.96 -26.45 -21.82
N ARG A 4 16.05 -27.26 -21.25
CA ARG A 4 14.69 -26.86 -20.92
C ARG A 4 14.74 -25.86 -19.78
N LYS A 5 14.38 -24.60 -20.03
CA LYS A 5 14.06 -23.63 -18.97
C LYS A 5 12.79 -24.11 -18.26
N LEU A 6 12.93 -24.51 -17.01
CA LEU A 6 11.79 -24.74 -16.12
C LEU A 6 11.20 -23.38 -15.76
N ILE A 7 10.06 -23.07 -16.36
CA ILE A 7 9.22 -21.95 -15.92
C ILE A 7 8.55 -22.42 -14.63
N SER A 8 9.09 -21.97 -13.49
CA SER A 8 8.42 -22.10 -12.20
C SER A 8 7.31 -21.06 -12.14
N THR A 9 6.17 -21.35 -12.75
CA THR A 9 4.93 -20.65 -12.45
C THR A 9 4.52 -21.03 -11.03
N SER A 10 4.77 -20.14 -10.08
CA SER A 10 4.08 -20.17 -8.79
C SER A 10 2.58 -20.00 -9.07
N ILE A 11 1.86 -21.11 -9.07
CA ILE A 11 0.40 -21.10 -9.10
C ILE A 11 -0.02 -20.65 -7.70
N GLN A 12 -0.20 -19.35 -7.52
CA GLN A 12 -0.96 -18.85 -6.39
C GLN A 12 -2.37 -19.43 -6.52
N ASN A 13 -2.67 -20.43 -5.68
CA ASN A 13 -4.00 -20.99 -5.52
C ASN A 13 -4.92 -19.88 -5.00
N CYS A 14 -5.49 -19.09 -5.91
CA CYS A 14 -6.60 -18.20 -5.60
C CYS A 14 -7.80 -19.07 -5.24
N ARG A 15 -7.93 -19.43 -3.96
CA ARG A 15 -9.20 -19.90 -3.40
C ARG A 15 -10.21 -18.78 -3.65
N HIS A 16 -11.11 -18.99 -4.61
CA HIS A 16 -12.17 -18.03 -4.90
C HIS A 16 -13.11 -17.99 -3.69
N VAL A 17 -12.90 -17.03 -2.79
CA VAL A 17 -13.73 -16.86 -1.61
C VAL A 17 -15.11 -16.39 -2.06
N ALA A 18 -16.15 -17.13 -1.67
CA ALA A 18 -17.52 -16.72 -1.90
C ALA A 18 -17.94 -15.64 -0.89
N TYR A 19 -18.39 -14.49 -1.40
CA TYR A 19 -18.99 -13.42 -0.62
C TYR A 19 -20.10 -12.74 -1.42
N VAL A 20 -20.99 -12.04 -0.72
CA VAL A 20 -22.01 -11.17 -1.31
C VAL A 20 -21.89 -9.77 -0.70
N GLN A 21 -21.87 -8.73 -1.52
CA GLN A 21 -21.83 -7.35 -1.02
C GLN A 21 -23.04 -7.05 -0.14
N GLY A 22 -22.79 -6.47 1.05
CA GLY A 22 -23.83 -6.11 2.01
C GLY A 22 -24.43 -7.28 2.78
N GLN A 23 -23.82 -8.47 2.73
CA GLN A 23 -24.28 -9.63 3.49
C GLN A 23 -24.29 -9.35 5.00
N SER A 24 -25.21 -9.99 5.74
CA SER A 24 -25.40 -9.78 7.17
C SER A 24 -25.25 -11.10 7.93
N PRO A 25 -24.02 -11.56 8.23
CA PRO A 25 -23.80 -12.87 8.86
C PRO A 25 -24.26 -12.95 10.32
N ALA A 26 -24.46 -11.79 10.96
CA ALA A 26 -24.92 -11.69 12.34
C ALA A 26 -25.80 -10.44 12.54
N PRO A 27 -26.65 -10.41 13.58
CA PRO A 27 -27.49 -9.24 13.86
C PRO A 27 -26.66 -7.96 13.97
N LYS A 28 -27.09 -6.91 13.27
CA LYS A 28 -26.45 -5.57 13.24
C LYS A 28 -25.05 -5.52 12.63
N ILE A 29 -24.60 -6.58 11.96
CA ILE A 29 -23.34 -6.59 11.19
C ILE A 29 -23.66 -6.64 9.71
N ARG A 30 -23.03 -5.75 8.92
CA ARG A 30 -23.02 -5.81 7.45
C ARG A 30 -21.59 -5.94 6.97
N GLU A 31 -21.36 -6.79 5.98
CA GLU A 31 -20.05 -7.01 5.39
C GLU A 31 -20.02 -6.48 3.95
N TYR A 32 -19.00 -5.70 3.64
CA TYR A 32 -18.70 -5.23 2.29
C TYR A 32 -17.25 -5.55 1.95
N PHE A 33 -16.96 -5.63 0.66
CA PHE A 33 -15.69 -6.08 0.13
C PHE A 33 -15.16 -5.04 -0.83
N TYR A 34 -13.92 -4.61 -0.60
CA TYR A 34 -13.27 -3.53 -1.33
C TYR A 34 -11.95 -3.96 -1.92
N TYR A 35 -11.57 -3.26 -2.99
CA TYR A 35 -10.30 -3.37 -3.66
C TYR A 35 -9.60 -2.01 -3.67
N ILE A 36 -8.28 -2.00 -3.40
CA ILE A 36 -7.42 -0.83 -3.57
C ILE A 36 -6.37 -1.13 -4.64
N ASP A 37 -6.29 -0.27 -5.66
CA ASP A 37 -5.28 -0.40 -6.73
C ASP A 37 -3.92 0.23 -6.36
N HIS A 38 -2.92 0.08 -7.24
CA HIS A 38 -1.60 0.70 -7.09
C HIS A 38 -1.59 2.23 -7.21
N GLU A 39 -2.68 2.84 -7.67
CA GLU A 39 -2.85 4.30 -7.66
C GLU A 39 -3.48 4.79 -6.34
N GLY A 40 -3.88 3.89 -5.45
CA GLY A 40 -4.52 4.19 -4.17
C GLY A 40 -6.02 4.44 -4.27
N MET A 41 -6.65 4.12 -5.40
CA MET A 41 -8.08 4.29 -5.60
C MET A 41 -8.85 3.15 -4.95
N LEU A 42 -9.97 3.48 -4.30
CA LEU A 42 -10.84 2.53 -3.62
C LEU A 42 -12.03 2.15 -4.52
N PHE A 43 -12.34 0.85 -4.59
CA PHE A 43 -13.43 0.27 -5.37
C PHE A 43 -14.19 -0.76 -4.57
N LEU A 44 -15.44 -1.04 -4.95
CA LEU A 44 -16.08 -2.31 -4.58
C LEU A 44 -15.34 -3.47 -5.25
N ASP A 45 -15.12 -4.55 -4.52
CA ASP A 45 -14.30 -5.66 -5.00
C ASP A 45 -14.92 -6.39 -6.19
N ASP A 46 -16.24 -6.52 -6.21
CA ASP A 46 -17.03 -7.11 -7.29
C ASP A 46 -17.35 -6.14 -8.44
N ALA A 47 -16.84 -4.90 -8.40
CA ALA A 47 -17.02 -3.96 -9.49
C ALA A 47 -16.42 -4.53 -10.79
N ARG A 48 -17.26 -4.67 -11.82
CA ARG A 48 -16.89 -5.21 -13.14
C ARG A 48 -15.76 -4.41 -13.81
N ILE A 49 -15.79 -3.09 -13.64
CA ILE A 49 -14.79 -2.18 -14.18
C ILE A 49 -14.21 -1.39 -13.01
N LYS A 50 -12.88 -1.39 -12.87
CA LYS A 50 -12.15 -0.64 -11.84
C LYS A 50 -11.31 0.41 -12.54
N ASN A 51 -11.84 1.63 -12.65
CA ASN A 51 -11.20 2.75 -13.31
C ASN A 51 -11.62 4.07 -12.63
N PHE A 52 -11.14 5.20 -13.15
CA PHE A 52 -11.46 6.48 -12.56
C PHE A 52 -12.97 6.78 -12.47
N THR A 53 -13.85 6.22 -13.32
CA THR A 53 -15.29 6.50 -13.21
C THR A 53 -15.97 5.67 -12.11
N SER A 54 -15.45 4.49 -11.78
CA SER A 54 -16.03 3.59 -10.76
C SER A 54 -15.43 3.70 -9.37
N CYS A 55 -14.31 4.41 -9.20
CA CYS A 55 -13.71 4.60 -7.87
C CYS A 55 -14.54 5.53 -6.98
N PHE A 56 -14.45 5.31 -5.66
CA PHE A 56 -14.94 6.23 -4.65
C PHE A 56 -14.07 7.50 -4.64
N LYS A 57 -14.71 8.68 -4.58
CA LYS A 57 -14.05 9.99 -4.64
C LYS A 57 -14.47 10.96 -3.54
N GLU A 58 -15.48 10.60 -2.75
CA GLU A 58 -16.02 11.48 -1.73
C GLU A 58 -15.00 11.56 -0.57
N LYS A 59 -14.45 12.76 -0.35
CA LYS A 59 -13.27 12.94 0.52
C LYS A 59 -13.58 12.58 1.97
N GLN A 60 -14.78 12.87 2.48
CA GLN A 60 -15.13 12.58 3.88
C GLN A 60 -15.24 11.07 4.11
N PHE A 61 -15.85 10.35 3.17
CA PHE A 61 -15.94 8.90 3.15
C PHE A 61 -14.55 8.28 3.10
N LEU A 62 -13.68 8.72 2.18
CA LEU A 62 -12.31 8.21 2.08
C LEU A 62 -11.53 8.48 3.38
N GLU A 63 -11.60 9.71 3.90
CA GLU A 63 -10.98 10.07 5.17
C GLU A 63 -11.42 9.13 6.30
N PHE A 64 -12.73 8.93 6.45
CA PHE A 64 -13.30 8.03 7.46
C PHE A 64 -12.89 6.57 7.26
N PHE A 65 -13.00 6.07 6.02
CA PHE A 65 -12.68 4.69 5.66
C PHE A 65 -11.23 4.34 5.99
N PHE A 66 -10.29 5.19 5.56
CA PHE A 66 -8.86 4.96 5.78
C PHE A 66 -8.43 5.25 7.21
N LYS A 67 -9.11 6.14 7.95
CA LYS A 67 -8.88 6.32 9.40
C LYS A 67 -9.23 5.08 10.22
N GLN A 68 -10.20 4.28 9.76
CA GLN A 68 -10.66 3.06 10.44
C GLN A 68 -9.99 1.77 9.93
N LEU A 69 -9.13 1.89 8.90
CA LEU A 69 -8.39 0.78 8.33
C LEU A 69 -7.40 0.18 9.34
N LYS A 70 -7.29 -1.14 9.32
CA LYS A 70 -6.32 -1.93 10.09
C LYS A 70 -6.05 -3.26 9.39
N LEU A 71 -5.06 -4.01 9.89
CA LEU A 71 -4.92 -5.43 9.55
C LEU A 71 -6.18 -6.20 9.95
N ASN A 72 -6.57 -7.18 9.12
CA ASN A 72 -7.69 -8.06 9.40
C ASN A 72 -7.29 -9.05 10.52
N ASP A 73 -7.71 -8.74 11.73
CA ASP A 73 -7.53 -9.53 12.94
C ASP A 73 -8.71 -10.48 13.21
N THR A 74 -9.67 -10.58 12.28
CA THR A 74 -10.82 -11.49 12.40
C THR A 74 -10.49 -12.85 11.80
N ASP A 75 -11.30 -13.86 12.12
CA ASP A 75 -11.17 -15.20 11.53
C ASP A 75 -11.87 -15.31 10.16
N ARG A 76 -12.45 -14.21 9.66
CA ARG A 76 -13.17 -14.16 8.39
C ARG A 76 -12.29 -13.54 7.32
N TYR A 77 -12.17 -14.26 6.21
CA TYR A 77 -11.58 -13.76 4.96
C TYR A 77 -10.11 -13.30 5.05
N ARG A 78 -9.41 -13.58 6.15
CA ARG A 78 -8.06 -13.05 6.44
C ARG A 78 -7.06 -13.27 5.30
N ASP A 79 -7.06 -14.46 4.70
CA ASP A 79 -6.11 -14.83 3.66
C ASP A 79 -6.34 -14.09 2.34
N THR A 80 -7.59 -13.73 2.02
CA THR A 80 -7.96 -13.08 0.75
C THR A 80 -8.15 -11.57 0.91
N PHE A 81 -8.55 -11.14 2.10
CA PHE A 81 -8.79 -9.75 2.49
C PHE A 81 -7.99 -9.48 3.78
N PRO A 82 -6.68 -9.22 3.65
CA PRO A 82 -5.78 -9.07 4.79
C PRO A 82 -5.97 -7.76 5.55
N PHE A 83 -6.82 -6.86 5.05
CA PHE A 83 -7.13 -5.58 5.70
C PHE A 83 -8.63 -5.44 5.97
N LEU A 84 -8.96 -4.62 6.96
CA LEU A 84 -10.33 -4.39 7.43
C LEU A 84 -10.50 -2.92 7.81
N SER A 85 -11.58 -2.29 7.35
CA SER A 85 -12.03 -0.99 7.87
C SER A 85 -13.35 -1.17 8.63
N VAL A 86 -13.39 -0.70 9.88
CA VAL A 86 -14.54 -0.87 10.77
C VAL A 86 -15.33 0.44 10.89
N CYS A 87 -16.50 0.46 10.26
CA CYS A 87 -17.34 1.65 10.10
C CYS A 87 -18.68 1.45 10.84
N GLY A 88 -18.67 1.58 12.17
CA GLY A 88 -19.83 1.32 13.01
C GLY A 88 -20.30 -0.14 12.90
N ARG A 89 -21.45 -0.36 12.24
CA ARG A 89 -22.04 -1.68 12.00
C ARG A 89 -21.45 -2.41 10.80
N GLU A 90 -20.68 -1.70 9.98
CA GLU A 90 -20.11 -2.24 8.75
C GLU A 90 -18.70 -2.80 9.01
N ARG A 91 -18.42 -3.92 8.36
CA ARG A 91 -17.11 -4.58 8.29
C ARG A 91 -16.69 -4.59 6.84
N ASN A 92 -15.75 -3.73 6.51
CA ASN A 92 -15.30 -3.51 5.14
C ASN A 92 -13.99 -4.28 4.94
N TYR A 93 -14.07 -5.48 4.39
CA TYR A 93 -12.90 -6.32 4.10
C TYR A 93 -12.21 -5.82 2.84
N ILE A 94 -10.89 -5.72 2.87
CA ILE A 94 -10.11 -5.07 1.82
C ILE A 94 -8.98 -5.98 1.36
N ARG A 95 -8.88 -6.12 0.04
CA ARG A 95 -7.70 -6.62 -0.64
C ARG A 95 -7.11 -5.52 -1.51
N CYS A 96 -5.86 -5.64 -1.87
CA CYS A 96 -5.15 -4.61 -2.62
C CYS A 96 -4.21 -5.23 -3.65
N ASP A 97 -3.85 -4.42 -4.64
CA ASP A 97 -2.83 -4.78 -5.64
C ASP A 97 -1.45 -4.99 -4.99
N ASP A 98 -1.11 -4.15 -4.00
CA ASP A 98 0.10 -4.34 -3.18
C ASP A 98 -0.12 -4.01 -1.70
N LEU A 99 -0.37 -2.73 -1.40
CA LEU A 99 -0.63 -2.23 -0.04
C LEU A 99 -1.85 -1.31 -0.03
N PRO A 100 -2.59 -1.21 1.09
CA PRO A 100 -3.76 -0.37 1.17
C PRO A 100 -3.39 1.11 1.31
N ILE A 101 -2.22 1.42 1.89
CA ILE A 101 -1.70 2.78 1.95
C ILE A 101 -0.87 3.03 0.71
N VAL A 102 -1.40 3.88 -0.17
CA VAL A 102 -0.68 4.36 -1.35
C VAL A 102 -0.50 5.87 -1.25
N PHE A 103 0.74 6.31 -1.17
CA PHE A 103 1.15 7.71 -1.13
C PHE A 103 1.09 8.32 -2.52
N THR A 104 0.48 9.51 -2.61
CA THR A 104 0.10 10.12 -3.90
C THR A 104 0.85 11.41 -4.22
N HIS A 105 1.26 12.15 -3.20
CA HIS A 105 1.96 13.44 -3.34
C HIS A 105 2.69 13.82 -2.05
N ILE A 106 3.73 14.64 -2.17
CA ILE A 106 4.41 15.27 -1.04
C ILE A 106 3.86 16.69 -0.86
N ILE A 107 3.52 17.05 0.37
CA ILE A 107 3.05 18.36 0.79
C ILE A 107 4.27 19.06 1.40
N GLN A 108 4.84 19.99 0.65
CA GLN A 108 5.97 20.78 1.11
C GLN A 108 5.47 21.95 1.95
N ALA A 109 6.13 22.20 3.08
CA ALA A 109 5.80 23.31 3.95
C ALA A 109 7.03 24.21 4.15
N ASP A 110 6.81 25.53 4.12
CA ASP A 110 7.84 26.51 4.41
C ASP A 110 8.02 26.64 5.93
N GLY A 111 9.20 26.27 6.44
CA GLY A 111 9.53 26.36 7.86
C GLY A 111 8.91 25.27 8.76
N ALA A 112 8.19 24.30 8.19
CA ALA A 112 7.68 23.12 8.89
C ALA A 112 8.16 21.82 8.23
N ALA A 113 7.92 20.68 8.89
CA ALA A 113 8.25 19.38 8.32
C ALA A 113 7.35 19.09 7.10
N ASP A 114 7.95 18.63 6.01
CA ASP A 114 7.20 18.15 4.85
C ASP A 114 6.34 16.94 5.25
N MET A 115 5.20 16.79 4.59
CA MET A 115 4.27 15.69 4.81
C MET A 115 4.11 14.90 3.51
N ILE A 116 3.66 13.65 3.60
CA ILE A 116 3.30 12.84 2.43
C ILE A 116 1.84 12.39 2.54
N GLY A 117 1.06 12.69 1.51
CA GLY A 117 -0.38 12.44 1.46
C GLY A 117 -0.74 11.09 0.84
N TYR A 118 -1.86 10.51 1.27
CA TYR A 118 -2.35 9.21 0.79
C TYR A 118 -3.89 9.17 0.70
N ALA A 119 -4.45 8.06 0.20
CA ALA A 119 -5.89 7.75 0.20
C ALA A 119 -6.81 8.69 -0.62
N HIS A 120 -6.26 9.63 -1.41
CA HIS A 120 -7.02 10.62 -2.20
C HIS A 120 -8.03 11.45 -1.39
N ALA A 121 -7.90 11.49 -0.06
CA ALA A 121 -8.82 12.20 0.84
C ALA A 121 -8.40 13.66 1.11
N GLY A 122 -7.55 14.22 0.25
CA GLY A 122 -6.91 15.53 0.46
C GLY A 122 -5.85 15.53 1.56
N ASP A 123 -5.42 16.73 1.95
CA ASP A 123 -4.21 16.95 2.77
C ASP A 123 -4.35 16.47 4.23
N LYS A 124 -5.59 16.16 4.66
CA LYS A 124 -5.90 15.63 5.99
C LYS A 124 -5.39 14.20 6.20
N MET A 125 -5.20 13.45 5.13
CA MET A 125 -4.64 12.11 5.17
C MET A 125 -3.18 12.17 4.76
N SER A 126 -2.35 12.54 5.72
CA SER A 126 -0.91 12.66 5.53
C SER A 126 -0.14 12.17 6.76
N VAL A 127 1.14 11.85 6.56
CA VAL A 127 2.10 11.51 7.61
C VAL A 127 3.39 12.29 7.40
N PRO A 128 4.25 12.43 8.42
CA PRO A 128 5.54 13.08 8.26
C PRO A 128 6.38 12.41 7.16
N TRP A 129 6.93 13.24 6.27
CA TRP A 129 7.89 12.80 5.28
C TRP A 129 9.19 12.40 5.96
N GLN A 130 9.74 11.25 5.56
CA GLN A 130 10.95 10.65 6.15
C GLN A 130 11.89 10.25 4.99
N PRO A 131 12.70 11.19 4.49
CA PRO A 131 13.53 10.98 3.31
C PRO A 131 14.64 9.94 3.53
N ASP A 132 15.07 9.71 4.77
CA ASP A 132 16.03 8.68 5.17
C ASP A 132 15.44 7.26 5.17
N ARG A 133 14.10 7.13 5.09
CA ARG A 133 13.39 5.84 5.18
C ARG A 133 12.56 5.52 3.95
N ILE A 134 12.67 6.29 2.87
CA ILE A 134 12.14 5.85 1.58
C ILE A 134 12.99 4.72 1.04
N CYS A 135 12.37 3.62 0.62
CA CYS A 135 13.09 2.45 0.10
C CYS A 135 12.56 2.04 -1.27
N MET A 136 13.46 1.56 -2.14
CA MET A 136 13.13 1.05 -3.46
C MET A 136 13.57 -0.40 -3.56
N PHE A 137 12.68 -1.27 -4.05
CA PHE A 137 12.94 -2.70 -4.19
C PHE A 137 13.40 -2.99 -5.62
N PRO A 138 14.66 -3.40 -5.85
CA PRO A 138 15.24 -3.51 -7.19
C PRO A 138 14.46 -4.41 -8.14
N ASP A 139 13.99 -5.57 -7.65
CA ASP A 139 13.32 -6.57 -8.48
C ASP A 139 12.02 -6.07 -9.11
N THR A 140 11.37 -5.08 -8.47
CA THR A 140 10.06 -4.58 -8.91
C THR A 140 10.09 -3.09 -9.28
N GLY A 141 11.14 -2.36 -8.91
CA GLY A 141 11.19 -0.90 -8.96
C GLY A 141 10.20 -0.20 -8.04
N ARG A 142 9.46 -0.93 -7.19
CA ARG A 142 8.46 -0.34 -6.28
C ARG A 142 9.16 0.44 -5.18
N VAL A 143 8.56 1.57 -4.85
CA VAL A 143 9.05 2.48 -3.83
C VAL A 143 8.08 2.48 -2.66
N TYR A 144 8.60 2.45 -1.43
CA TYR A 144 7.81 2.40 -0.21
C TYR A 144 8.28 3.46 0.78
N HIS A 145 7.36 3.85 1.67
CA HIS A 145 7.61 4.83 2.73
C HIS A 145 6.92 4.37 4.03
N PRO A 146 7.43 4.74 5.22
CA PRO A 146 6.80 4.40 6.49
C PRO A 146 5.34 4.85 6.57
N ALA A 147 4.45 3.93 6.91
CA ALA A 147 3.05 4.23 7.20
C ALA A 147 2.72 3.94 8.67
N PRO A 148 1.57 4.38 9.20
CA PRO A 148 1.17 4.05 10.56
C PRO A 148 1.10 2.54 10.80
N GLN A 149 1.52 2.10 12.00
CA GLN A 149 1.69 0.68 12.34
C GLN A 149 0.41 -0.14 12.19
N ARG A 150 -0.76 0.45 12.45
CA ARG A 150 -2.07 -0.20 12.30
C ARG A 150 -2.33 -0.75 10.90
N TYR A 151 -1.65 -0.22 9.87
CA TYR A 151 -1.78 -0.66 8.48
C TYR A 151 -0.68 -1.62 8.04
N GLY A 152 0.20 -2.06 8.96
CA GLY A 152 1.38 -2.85 8.61
C GLY A 152 2.69 -2.07 8.55
N ALA A 153 2.70 -0.81 9.01
CA ALA A 153 3.88 0.06 9.15
C ALA A 153 4.58 0.48 7.83
N ILE A 154 3.99 0.20 6.67
CA ILE A 154 4.57 0.51 5.36
C ILE A 154 3.46 0.86 4.35
N GLY A 155 3.76 1.78 3.43
CA GLY A 155 2.88 2.17 2.34
C GLY A 155 3.63 2.23 1.01
N LEU A 156 2.91 1.96 -0.08
CA LEU A 156 3.41 2.06 -1.45
C LEU A 156 3.47 3.53 -1.86
N VAL A 157 4.50 3.93 -2.59
CA VAL A 157 4.54 5.21 -3.31
C VAL A 157 4.07 4.95 -4.72
N ARG A 158 2.99 5.62 -5.15
CA ARG A 158 2.43 5.39 -6.50
C ARG A 158 3.46 5.68 -7.60
N SER A 159 3.32 5.02 -8.75
CA SER A 159 4.25 5.09 -9.87
C SER A 159 4.60 6.51 -10.29
N LYS A 160 3.60 7.40 -10.39
CA LYS A 160 3.83 8.81 -10.74
C LYS A 160 4.80 9.51 -9.78
N LEU A 161 4.56 9.37 -8.47
CA LEU A 161 5.42 9.99 -7.45
C LEU A 161 6.79 9.29 -7.40
N ALA A 162 6.84 7.97 -7.54
CA ALA A 162 8.11 7.23 -7.59
C ALA A 162 9.02 7.70 -8.74
N ILE A 163 8.44 7.96 -9.92
CA ILE A 163 9.17 8.52 -11.07
C ILE A 163 9.68 9.93 -10.77
N GLU A 164 8.86 10.80 -10.17
CA GLU A 164 9.29 12.15 -9.77
C GLU A 164 10.48 12.09 -8.80
N LEU A 165 10.50 11.12 -7.89
CA LEU A 165 11.56 10.93 -6.90
C LEU A 165 12.79 10.18 -7.45
N SER A 166 12.68 9.50 -8.60
CA SER A 166 13.72 8.61 -9.14
C SER A 166 15.09 9.30 -9.29
N SER A 167 15.08 10.53 -9.80
CA SER A 167 16.31 11.34 -10.01
C SER A 167 17.00 11.80 -8.73
N LEU A 168 16.36 11.61 -7.57
CA LEU A 168 16.87 11.98 -6.26
C LEU A 168 17.58 10.82 -5.55
N PHE A 169 17.48 9.60 -6.07
CA PHE A 169 18.18 8.44 -5.54
C PHE A 169 19.60 8.33 -6.07
N THR A 170 20.52 7.87 -5.21
CA THR A 170 21.92 7.57 -5.59
C THR A 170 22.24 6.10 -5.35
N PHE A 171 22.76 5.45 -6.39
CA PHE A 171 23.06 4.00 -6.44
C PHE A 171 24.57 3.73 -6.38
N GLN A 172 25.21 4.00 -5.23
CA GLN A 172 26.66 3.82 -5.09
C GLN A 172 27.11 2.36 -5.25
N ASN A 173 26.21 1.41 -4.96
CA ASN A 173 26.47 -0.04 -5.05
C ASN A 173 26.05 -0.66 -6.40
N GLY A 174 25.78 0.17 -7.42
CA GLY A 174 25.27 -0.25 -8.72
C GLY A 174 23.74 -0.21 -8.81
N GLU A 175 23.22 -0.08 -10.03
CA GLU A 175 21.78 0.10 -10.31
C GLU A 175 20.95 -1.17 -10.05
N ASP A 176 21.58 -2.35 -10.08
CA ASP A 176 20.94 -3.62 -9.73
C ASP A 176 20.77 -3.81 -8.20
N ARG A 177 21.22 -2.85 -7.39
CA ARG A 177 21.12 -2.86 -5.93
C ARG A 177 20.18 -1.74 -5.46
N PRO A 178 19.62 -1.85 -4.24
CA PRO A 178 18.81 -0.78 -3.68
C PRO A 178 19.63 0.54 -3.62
N PRO A 179 18.97 1.70 -3.76
CA PRO A 179 19.64 2.98 -3.65
C PRO A 179 20.21 3.15 -2.23
N THR A 180 21.36 3.80 -2.16
CA THR A 180 22.12 4.01 -0.91
C THR A 180 21.78 5.34 -0.24
N HIS A 181 21.50 6.36 -1.05
CA HIS A 181 21.23 7.71 -0.58
C HIS A 181 20.02 8.29 -1.30
N PHE A 182 19.42 9.29 -0.67
CA PHE A 182 18.31 10.06 -1.22
C PHE A 182 18.52 11.54 -0.94
N ARG A 183 18.59 12.34 -2.01
CA ARG A 183 18.76 13.78 -1.91
C ARG A 183 17.40 14.47 -1.80
N TRP A 184 17.16 15.16 -0.69
CA TRP A 184 15.93 15.91 -0.48
C TRP A 184 16.25 17.35 -0.08
N LYS A 185 15.74 18.31 -0.87
CA LYS A 185 16.11 19.74 -0.78
C LYS A 185 17.64 19.88 -0.85
N ALA A 186 18.24 20.62 0.06
CA ALA A 186 19.70 20.84 0.11
C ALA A 186 20.46 19.80 0.94
N LYS A 187 19.82 18.70 1.37
CA LYS A 187 20.42 17.68 2.22
C LYS A 187 20.44 16.32 1.53
N ASP A 188 21.54 15.61 1.73
CA ASP A 188 21.69 14.21 1.33
C ASP A 188 21.44 13.30 2.54
N TYR A 189 20.67 12.24 2.35
CA TYR A 189 20.28 11.30 3.40
C TYR A 189 20.79 9.91 3.04
N GLU A 190 21.54 9.29 3.94
CA GLU A 190 21.82 7.86 3.88
C GLU A 190 20.52 7.09 4.17
N LEU A 191 20.19 6.11 3.31
CA LEU A 191 18.94 5.37 3.41
C LEU A 191 19.06 4.19 4.38
N ASP A 192 18.12 4.10 5.33
CA ASP A 192 17.97 2.93 6.19
C ASP A 192 17.47 1.72 5.36
N GLN A 193 18.35 0.74 5.18
CA GLN A 193 18.08 -0.46 4.38
C GLN A 193 17.34 -1.58 5.15
N HIS A 194 17.04 -1.39 6.44
CA HIS A 194 16.65 -2.46 7.35
C HIS A 194 15.27 -2.28 7.98
N TRP A 195 14.81 -1.04 8.19
CA TRP A 195 13.56 -0.77 8.91
C TRP A 195 12.34 -1.51 8.34
N TRP A 196 12.28 -1.71 7.02
CA TRP A 196 11.13 -2.32 6.36
C TRP A 196 11.01 -3.83 6.61
N LYS A 197 12.05 -4.51 7.10
CA LYS A 197 12.06 -5.96 7.32
C LYS A 197 11.02 -6.42 8.35
N GLU A 198 10.71 -5.57 9.33
CA GLU A 198 9.73 -5.85 10.39
C GLU A 198 8.28 -5.44 10.02
N THR A 199 8.09 -4.84 8.84
CA THR A 199 6.80 -4.36 8.35
C THR A 199 5.99 -5.48 7.72
N TYR A 200 4.75 -5.19 7.31
CA TYR A 200 3.90 -6.13 6.61
C TYR A 200 4.54 -6.71 5.34
N VAL A 201 5.24 -5.88 4.55
CA VAL A 201 5.96 -6.35 3.35
C VAL A 201 7.12 -7.25 3.73
N GLY A 202 7.93 -6.85 4.71
CA GLY A 202 9.07 -7.64 5.16
C GLY A 202 8.68 -9.03 5.67
N LYS A 203 7.57 -9.12 6.41
CA LYS A 203 7.01 -10.40 6.90
C LYS A 203 6.43 -11.26 5.78
N ARG A 204 5.77 -10.67 4.78
CA ARG A 204 5.26 -11.38 3.59
C ARG A 204 6.40 -12.03 2.81
N SER A 205 7.47 -11.28 2.55
CA SER A 205 8.64 -11.77 1.80
C SER A 205 9.39 -12.91 2.49
N GLN A 206 9.29 -13.04 3.82
CA GLN A 206 9.90 -14.16 4.57
C GLN A 206 9.06 -15.43 4.56
N GLN A 207 7.75 -15.34 4.27
CA GLN A 207 6.85 -16.50 4.20
C GLN A 207 6.89 -17.19 2.83
N ASP A 208 7.36 -16.48 1.80
CA ASP A 208 7.51 -16.98 0.43
C ASP A 208 8.89 -17.62 0.14
N CYS A 209 9.77 -17.71 1.16
CA CYS A 209 11.06 -18.43 1.13
C CYS A 209 10.99 -19.72 1.95
#